data_AF-A0A662GLZ8-F1
#
_entry.id   AF-A0A662GLZ8-F1
#
_cell.length_a   1.000
_cell.length_b   1.000
_cell.length_c   1.000
_cell.angle_alpha   90.00
_cell.angle_beta   90.00
_cell.angle_gamma   90.00
#
_symmetry.space_group_name_H-M   'P 1'
#
loop_
_entity.id
_entity.type
_entity.pdbx_description
1 polymer ?
#
loop_
_entity_poly.entity_id
_entity_poly.type
_entity_poly.pdbx_seq_one_letter_code
_entity_poly.pdbx_strand_id
1 'polypeptide(L)'
;MDILATARHCGFKHSGIQSIKKYKVVVEITGSERIEVPLIYNRLQLVNFESLSVLVDVANKVLTRSKEKMEKLRKLISDGGLGKSRTG
;
A
#
# COMPACT_ATOMS: atom_id res chain seq x y z
N MET A 1 -17.59 -2.21 -11.18
CA MET A 1 -16.55 -2.67 -10.23
C MET A 1 -16.30 -1.51 -9.28
N ASP A 2 -16.43 -1.73 -7.97
CA ASP A 2 -16.09 -0.72 -6.96
C ASP A 2 -14.59 -0.82 -6.64
N ILE A 3 -13.82 0.21 -7.00
CA ILE A 3 -12.37 0.25 -6.79
C ILE A 3 -11.99 0.24 -5.31
N LEU A 4 -12.81 0.85 -4.44
CA LEU A 4 -12.56 0.89 -3.00
C LEU A 4 -12.80 -0.48 -2.36
N ALA A 5 -13.90 -1.14 -2.73
CA ALA A 5 -14.16 -2.50 -2.26
C ALA A 5 -13.03 -3.46 -2.68
N THR A 6 -12.57 -3.34 -3.93
CA THR A 6 -11.46 -4.15 -4.46
C THR A 6 -10.16 -3.87 -3.71
N ALA A 7 -9.80 -2.60 -3.52
CA ALA A 7 -8.60 -2.21 -2.77
C ALA A 7 -8.63 -2.74 -1.33
N ARG A 8 -9.76 -2.61 -0.63
CA ARG A 8 -9.92 -3.14 0.73
C ARG A 8 -9.80 -4.66 0.80
N HIS A 9 -10.35 -5.37 -0.18
CA HIS A 9 -10.20 -6.83 -0.30
C HIS A 9 -8.74 -7.25 -0.55
N CYS A 10 -7.95 -6.41 -1.22
CA CYS A 10 -6.51 -6.61 -1.39
C CYS A 10 -5.66 -6.21 -0.18
N GLY A 11 -6.29 -5.74 0.91
CA GLY A 11 -5.60 -5.39 2.14
C GLY A 11 -5.22 -3.92 2.28
N PHE A 12 -5.73 -3.04 1.41
CA PHE A 12 -5.57 -1.58 1.51
C PHE A 12 -6.73 -0.97 2.32
N LYS A 13 -6.78 -1.28 3.62
CA LYS A 13 -7.92 -0.96 4.50
C LYS A 13 -8.19 0.55 4.65
N HIS A 14 -7.12 1.36 4.59
CA HIS A 14 -7.19 2.81 4.77
C HIS A 14 -7.45 3.57 3.45
N SER A 15 -8.01 2.88 2.44
CA SER A 15 -8.36 3.50 1.16
C SER A 15 -9.69 4.25 1.25
N GLY A 16 -9.75 5.42 0.62
CA GLY A 16 -10.91 6.32 0.67
C GLY A 16 -10.98 7.32 -0.49
N ILE A 17 -12.09 8.05 -0.58
CA ILE A 17 -12.21 9.18 -1.51
C ILE A 17 -11.44 10.36 -0.92
N GLN A 18 -10.42 10.83 -1.64
CA GLN A 18 -9.63 11.98 -1.24
C GLN A 18 -10.28 13.29 -1.67
N SER A 19 -10.92 13.33 -2.85
CA SER A 19 -11.68 14.51 -3.30
C SER A 19 -12.71 14.15 -4.36
N ILE A 20 -13.77 14.97 -4.43
CA ILE A 20 -14.80 14.91 -5.46
C ILE A 20 -14.78 16.25 -6.20
N LYS A 21 -14.64 16.21 -7.52
CA LYS A 21 -14.72 17.37 -8.41
C LYS A 21 -15.77 17.12 -9.48
N LYS A 22 -16.22 18.19 -10.15
CA LYS A 22 -17.30 18.18 -11.14
C LYS A 22 -17.23 17.02 -12.15
N TYR A 23 -16.01 16.64 -12.57
CA TYR A 23 -15.79 15.61 -13.60
C TYR A 23 -14.89 14.45 -13.14
N LYS A 24 -14.50 14.40 -11.86
CA LYS A 24 -13.63 13.33 -11.35
C LYS A 24 -13.78 13.07 -9.87
N VAL A 25 -13.65 11.80 -9.50
CA VAL A 25 -13.48 11.36 -8.11
C VAL A 25 -12.05 10.88 -7.96
N VAL A 26 -11.32 11.43 -6.99
CA VAL A 26 -9.95 11.02 -6.66
C VAL A 26 -10.03 10.05 -5.50
N VAL A 27 -9.53 8.83 -5.71
CA VAL A 27 -9.45 7.78 -4.69
C VAL A 27 -8.00 7.60 -4.28
N GLU A 28 -7.74 7.60 -2.98
CA GLU A 28 -6.44 7.25 -2.41
C GLU A 28 -6.47 5.79 -1.97
N ILE A 29 -5.47 5.02 -2.40
CA ILE A 29 -5.29 3.62 -2.03
C ILE A 29 -4.05 3.51 -1.14
N THR A 30 -4.27 3.26 0.15
CA THR A 30 -3.22 3.35 1.17
C THR A 30 -3.02 2.01 1.86
N GLY A 31 -1.77 1.53 1.84
CA GLY A 31 -1.35 0.32 2.53
C GLY A 31 -1.26 0.53 4.04
N SER A 32 -1.28 -0.56 4.81
CA SER A 32 -1.12 -0.53 6.28
C SER A 32 0.31 -0.84 6.72
N GLU A 33 1.11 -1.41 5.82
CA GLU A 33 2.49 -1.80 6.05
C GLU A 33 3.36 -0.56 6.22
N ARG A 34 3.92 -0.38 7.42
CA ARG A 34 4.83 0.72 7.74
C ARG A 34 5.88 0.24 8.75
N ILE A 35 7.08 0.77 8.63
CA ILE A 35 8.12 0.65 9.65
C ILE A 35 8.69 2.04 9.88
N GLU A 36 8.75 2.45 11.14
CA GLU A 36 9.36 3.71 11.55
C GLU A 36 10.22 3.44 12.76
N VAL A 37 11.52 3.59 12.58
CA VAL A 37 12.49 3.38 13.65
C VAL A 37 13.48 4.53 13.61
N PRO A 38 13.59 5.34 14.67
CA PRO A 38 14.62 6.37 14.75
C PRO A 38 15.98 5.69 14.89
N LEU A 39 16.86 5.88 13.91
CA LEU A 39 18.21 5.30 13.92
C LEU A 39 19.20 6.18 14.71
N ILE A 40 19.09 7.49 14.52
CA ILE A 40 19.94 8.51 15.13
C ILE A 40 19.04 9.64 15.60
N TYR A 41 19.26 10.14 16.81
CA TYR A 41 18.55 11.27 17.38
C TYR A 41 19.53 12.19 18.11
N ASN A 42 19.55 13.49 17.79
CA ASN A 42 20.49 14.45 18.39
C ASN A 42 21.96 13.97 18.40
N ARG A 43 22.43 13.41 17.28
CA ARG A 43 23.77 12.79 17.12
C ARG A 43 24.02 11.53 17.97
N LEU A 44 23.03 11.07 18.73
CA LEU A 44 23.08 9.79 19.45
C LEU A 44 22.59 8.67 18.54
N GLN A 45 23.41 7.64 18.36
CA GLN A 45 23.01 6.41 17.70
C GLN A 45 22.11 5.60 18.63
N LEU A 46 20.87 5.36 18.22
CA LEU A 46 19.87 4.64 19.01
C LEU A 46 19.86 3.14 18.70
N VAL A 47 20.37 2.74 17.53
CA VAL A 47 20.41 1.35 17.07
C VAL A 47 21.85 0.93 16.85
N ASN A 48 22.30 -0.14 17.51
CA ASN A 48 23.63 -0.72 17.28
C ASN A 48 23.74 -1.26 15.83
N PHE A 49 24.92 -1.12 15.21
CA PHE A 49 25.18 -1.66 13.88
C PHE A 49 25.03 -3.18 13.81
N GLU A 50 25.33 -3.91 14.89
CA GLU A 50 25.15 -5.36 14.94
C GLU A 50 23.68 -5.78 14.83
N SER A 51 22.75 -4.97 15.35
CA SER A 51 21.31 -5.22 15.26
C SER A 51 20.65 -4.59 14.03
N LEU A 52 21.41 -3.81 13.24
CA LEU A 52 20.90 -3.17 12.03
C LEU A 52 20.51 -4.19 10.96
N SER A 53 21.21 -5.32 10.86
CA SER A 53 20.89 -6.41 9.93
C SER A 53 19.46 -6.93 10.13
N VAL A 54 19.07 -7.14 11.39
CA VAL A 54 17.71 -7.58 11.77
C VAL A 54 16.68 -6.52 11.37
N LEU A 55 16.97 -5.24 11.57
CA LEU A 55 16.08 -4.16 11.17
C LEU A 55 15.90 -4.11 9.65
N VAL A 56 16.99 -4.30 8.89
CA VAL A 56 16.95 -4.40 7.42
C VAL A 56 16.10 -5.59 6.99
N ASP A 57 16.23 -6.74 7.63
CA ASP A 57 15.40 -7.92 7.33
C ASP A 57 13.91 -7.66 7.59
N VAL A 58 13.57 -6.97 8.68
CA VAL A 58 12.19 -6.57 8.96
C VAL A 58 11.70 -5.58 7.91
N ALA A 59 12.49 -4.58 7.55
CA ALA A 59 12.13 -3.61 6.51
C ALA A 59 11.89 -4.29 5.15
N ASN A 60 12.74 -5.25 4.78
CA ASN A 60 12.57 -6.05 3.57
C ASN A 60 11.29 -6.89 3.61
N LYS A 61 10.94 -7.51 4.75
CA LYS A 61 9.67 -8.23 4.91
C LYS A 61 8.46 -7.32 4.76
N VAL A 62 8.51 -6.10 5.33
CA VAL A 62 7.45 -5.09 5.16
C VAL A 62 7.31 -4.71 3.69
N LEU A 63 8.43 -4.43 3.01
CA LEU A 63 8.43 -4.08 1.58
C LEU A 63 7.85 -5.20 0.71
N THR A 64 8.28 -6.46 0.93
CA THR A 64 7.79 -7.62 0.18
C THR A 64 6.28 -7.78 0.33
N ARG A 65 5.76 -7.70 1.56
CA ARG A 65 4.30 -7.76 1.82
C ARG A 65 3.54 -6.64 1.10
N SER A 66 4.06 -5.41 1.13
CA SER A 66 3.47 -4.29 0.39
C SER A 66 3.41 -4.57 -1.10
N LYS A 67 4.48 -5.11 -1.69
CA LYS A 67 4.54 -5.48 -3.12
C LYS A 67 3.57 -6.61 -3.48
N GLU A 68 3.43 -7.62 -2.64
CA GLU A 68 2.45 -8.70 -2.83
C GLU A 68 1.02 -8.17 -2.89
N LYS A 69 0.65 -7.24 -1.99
CA LYS A 69 -0.67 -6.59 -2.02
C LYS A 69 -0.88 -5.76 -3.29
N MET A 70 0.13 -5.00 -3.71
CA MET A 70 0.07 -4.23 -4.96
C MET A 70 -0.14 -5.15 -6.17
N GLU A 71 0.56 -6.28 -6.23
CA GLU A 71 0.41 -7.23 -7.32
C GLU A 71 -0.98 -7.90 -7.30
N LYS A 72 -1.50 -8.25 -6.12
CA LYS A 72 -2.87 -8.77 -5.99
C LYS A 72 -3.90 -7.76 -6.50
N LEU A 73 -3.76 -6.49 -6.15
CA LEU A 73 -4.62 -5.42 -6.65
C LEU A 73 -4.49 -5.24 -8.16
N ARG A 74 -3.26 -5.22 -8.69
CA ARG A 74 -3.01 -5.12 -10.13
C ARG A 74 -3.72 -6.23 -10.89
N LYS A 75 -3.57 -7.49 -10.46
CA LYS A 75 -4.25 -8.65 -11.06
C LYS A 75 -5.76 -8.47 -11.08
N LEU A 76 -6.40 -8.14 -9.95
CA LEU A 76 -7.86 -7.95 -9.93
C LEU A 76 -8.35 -6.80 -10.82
N ILE A 77 -7.56 -5.73 -10.95
CA ILE A 77 -7.89 -4.60 -11.83
C ILE A 77 -7.70 -4.98 -13.31
N SER A 78 -6.63 -5.70 -13.64
CA SER A 78 -6.35 -6.15 -15.02
C SER A 78 -7.28 -7.28 -15.46
N ASP A 79 -7.48 -8.29 -14.64
CA ASP A 79 -8.31 -9.47 -14.92
C ASP A 79 -9.80 -9.13 -14.85
N GLY A 80 -10.17 -8.18 -14.00
CA GLY A 80 -11.53 -7.65 -13.87
C GLY A 80 -11.98 -6.76 -15.02
N GLY A 81 -11.11 -6.48 -16.00
CA GLY A 81 -11.42 -5.73 -17.22
C GLY A 81 -12.06 -4.38 -16.95
N LEU A 82 -11.25 -3.32 -16.84
CA LEU A 82 -11.69 -1.92 -16.89
C LEU A 82 -12.36 -1.49 -18.22
N GLY A 83 -12.97 -2.42 -18.99
CA GLY A 83 -13.47 -2.16 -20.33
C GLY A 83 -14.35 -3.22 -20.98
N LYS A 84 -15.08 -4.07 -20.25
CA LYS A 84 -16.22 -4.78 -20.86
C LYS A 84 -17.50 -4.04 -20.51
N SER A 85 -17.92 -3.21 -21.47
CA SER A 85 -19.24 -2.59 -21.59
C SER A 85 -20.34 -3.51 -21.03
N ARG A 86 -20.95 -3.11 -19.93
CA ARG A 86 -22.29 -3.57 -19.55
C ARG A 86 -23.29 -2.72 -20.33
N THR A 87 -23.35 -2.94 -21.63
CA THR A 87 -24.53 -2.63 -22.44
C THR A 87 -25.43 -3.84 -22.38
N GLY A 88 -26.43 -3.75 -21.51
CA GLY A 88 -27.66 -4.53 -21.52
C GLY A 88 -28.80 -3.55 -21.38
#